data_AF-A0A957QNA5-F1
#
_entry.id   AF-A0A957QNA5-F1
#
_cell.length_a   1.000
_cell.length_b   1.000
_cell.length_c   1.000
_cell.angle_alpha   90.00
_cell.angle_beta   90.00
_cell.angle_gamma   90.00
#
_symmetry.space_group_name_H-M   'P 1'
#
loop_
_entity.id
_entity.type
_entity.pdbx_description
1 polymer ?
#
loop_
_entity_poly.entity_id
_entity_poly.type
_entity_poly.pdbx_seq_one_letter_code
_entity_poly.pdbx_strand_id
1 'polypeptide(L)'
;MSSSPKSDTPRPGVRYVPLLGIDARFLGFLRPYALWLTVTCFFVVLTAVLTILSPWPLKFIIDNVLGTKPYEGTALVPVVAIFGDDRRTLAIVLGFALLLLTVFQGVAAFIYEYLNGMVQERAIFDLRSHIFSHVQRLPMGFFDRYRLGDTIKRVTEDAGKVMEALVGSTSEFLVNSLKFLGFAIVMLWVNWRFSLIVLTYVPMLLWLFDVFRKKIRSTAREAREQEGAMMNLTLETLGAIREVKAFGREAQQQANFEARGRRLIHSALRSIQWEASFGPIIDLIQATSTAAIVWYGVSQVLDGSFTVGELIIFLSYLRDMY
;
A
#
# COMPACT_ATOMS: atom_id res chain seq x y z
N MET A 1 7.22 -27.24 -58.60
CA MET A 1 8.55 -27.24 -57.95
C MET A 1 9.05 -25.81 -58.00
N SER A 2 9.39 -25.07 -56.95
CA SER A 2 9.49 -25.28 -55.51
C SER A 2 9.47 -23.85 -54.93
N SER A 3 8.40 -23.47 -54.23
CA SER A 3 8.30 -22.20 -53.50
C SER A 3 8.88 -22.41 -52.11
N SER A 4 10.10 -21.92 -51.89
CA SER A 4 10.75 -21.96 -50.58
C SER A 4 10.00 -21.04 -49.59
N PRO A 5 9.57 -21.53 -48.42
CA PRO A 5 9.02 -20.67 -47.38
C PRO A 5 10.16 -19.87 -46.74
N LYS A 6 9.98 -18.55 -46.61
CA LYS A 6 10.85 -17.72 -45.77
C LYS A 6 10.69 -18.21 -44.32
N SER A 7 11.79 -18.67 -43.75
CA SER A 7 11.91 -19.06 -42.36
C SER A 7 11.60 -17.85 -41.45
N ASP A 8 10.52 -17.94 -40.70
CA ASP A 8 10.28 -17.13 -39.51
C ASP A 8 11.40 -17.40 -38.50
N THR A 9 12.38 -16.48 -38.41
CA THR A 9 13.30 -16.48 -37.29
C THR A 9 12.55 -16.03 -36.03
N PRO A 10 12.55 -16.81 -34.93
CA PRO A 10 11.88 -16.43 -33.70
C PRO A 10 12.50 -15.14 -33.15
N ARG A 11 11.65 -14.17 -32.78
CA ARG A 11 12.05 -12.99 -32.02
C ARG A 11 12.82 -13.46 -30.78
N PRO A 12 14.00 -12.89 -30.43
CA PRO A 12 14.69 -13.27 -29.22
C PRO A 12 13.77 -12.99 -28.04
N GLY A 13 13.43 -14.06 -27.32
CA GLY A 13 12.55 -14.03 -26.17
C GLY A 13 13.07 -13.06 -25.12
N VAL A 14 12.21 -12.11 -24.73
CA VAL A 14 12.42 -11.33 -23.51
C VAL A 14 12.35 -12.31 -22.35
N ARG A 15 13.53 -12.72 -21.89
CA ARG A 15 13.74 -13.67 -20.79
C ARG A 15 13.71 -12.91 -19.46
N TYR A 16 12.92 -13.46 -18.55
CA TYR A 16 12.80 -13.16 -17.11
C TYR A 16 12.25 -11.78 -16.74
N VAL A 17 10.94 -11.74 -16.49
CA VAL A 17 10.34 -10.73 -15.60
C VAL A 17 10.50 -11.26 -14.17
N PRO A 18 11.37 -10.70 -13.32
CA PRO A 18 11.46 -11.11 -11.91
C PRO A 18 10.13 -10.80 -11.19
N LEU A 19 9.92 -11.35 -9.99
CA LEU A 19 8.67 -11.20 -9.23
C LEU A 19 8.23 -9.73 -8.98
N LEU A 20 9.17 -8.77 -9.05
CA LEU A 20 8.91 -7.32 -9.04
C LEU A 20 9.01 -6.64 -10.42
N GLY A 21 9.42 -7.34 -11.48
CA GLY A 21 9.51 -6.82 -12.85
C GLY A 21 10.54 -5.71 -13.09
N ILE A 22 11.43 -5.43 -12.12
CA ILE A 22 12.40 -4.35 -12.19
C ILE A 22 13.82 -4.91 -12.34
N ASP A 23 14.50 -4.48 -13.40
CA ASP A 23 15.90 -4.85 -13.65
C ASP A 23 16.81 -4.34 -12.53
N ALA A 24 17.74 -5.16 -12.06
CA ALA A 24 18.74 -4.80 -11.05
C ALA A 24 19.59 -3.57 -11.43
N ARG A 25 19.60 -3.18 -12.71
CA ARG A 25 20.22 -1.96 -13.22
C ARG A 25 19.61 -0.68 -12.64
N PHE A 26 18.31 -0.68 -12.34
CA PHE A 26 17.65 0.48 -11.72
C PHE A 26 18.07 0.68 -10.25
N LEU A 27 18.49 -0.39 -9.55
CA LEU A 27 19.07 -0.27 -8.21
C LEU A 27 20.40 0.51 -8.22
N GLY A 28 21.08 0.56 -9.37
CA GLY A 28 22.28 1.39 -9.56
C GLY A 28 22.01 2.88 -9.35
N PHE A 29 20.81 3.36 -9.72
CA PHE A 29 20.39 4.75 -9.51
C PHE A 29 20.12 5.08 -8.04
N LEU A 30 19.90 4.08 -7.19
CA LEU A 30 19.67 4.28 -5.75
C LEU A 30 20.97 4.30 -4.93
N ARG A 31 22.10 3.87 -5.50
CA ARG A 31 23.41 3.87 -4.79
C ARG A 31 23.81 5.23 -4.20
N PRO A 32 23.67 6.37 -4.91
CA PRO A 32 23.98 7.68 -4.35
C PRO A 32 23.11 8.04 -3.14
N TYR A 33 21.93 7.42 -3.03
CA TYR A 33 20.95 7.63 -1.97
C TYR A 33 21.04 6.60 -0.84
N ALA A 34 22.04 5.70 -0.86
CA ALA A 34 22.15 4.61 0.12
C ALA A 34 22.16 5.12 1.57
N LEU A 35 22.87 6.22 1.87
CA LEU A 35 22.86 6.81 3.20
C LEU A 35 21.46 7.27 3.62
N TRP A 36 20.77 8.01 2.75
CA TRP A 36 19.42 8.49 3.02
C TRP A 36 18.43 7.33 3.18
N LEU A 37 18.55 6.30 2.36
CA LEU A 37 17.75 5.08 2.47
C LEU A 37 18.01 4.34 3.80
N THR A 38 19.26 4.30 4.29
CA THR A 38 19.53 3.73 5.62
C THR A 38 18.91 4.54 6.75
N VAL A 39 18.93 5.87 6.66
CA VAL A 39 18.24 6.75 7.63
C VAL A 39 16.73 6.54 7.56
N THR A 40 16.15 6.49 6.36
CA THR A 40 14.73 6.17 6.17
C THR A 40 14.40 4.81 6.79
N CYS A 41 15.22 3.78 6.55
CA CYS A 41 15.05 2.45 7.14
C CYS A 41 15.10 2.47 8.67
N PHE A 42 15.96 3.29 9.27
CA PHE A 42 15.97 3.47 10.73
C PHE A 42 14.64 4.07 11.23
N PHE A 43 14.14 5.13 10.58
CA PHE A 43 12.85 5.72 10.96
C PHE A 43 11.66 4.78 10.69
N VAL A 44 11.74 3.91 9.67
CA VAL A 44 10.76 2.82 9.48
C VAL A 44 10.71 1.89 10.69
N VAL A 45 11.87 1.40 11.13
CA VAL A 45 11.94 0.51 12.28
C VAL A 45 11.48 1.23 13.54
N LEU A 46 11.90 2.49 13.73
CA LEU A 46 11.49 3.31 14.87
C LEU A 46 9.98 3.52 14.89
N THR A 47 9.35 3.87 13.77
CA THR A 47 7.89 4.04 13.69
C THR A 47 7.17 2.73 14.00
N ALA A 48 7.63 1.60 13.47
CA ALA A 48 7.06 0.30 13.78
C ALA A 48 7.14 -0.02 15.28
N VAL A 49 8.31 0.18 15.90
CA VAL A 49 8.51 -0.03 17.34
C VAL A 49 7.60 0.88 18.17
N LEU A 50 7.52 2.17 17.82
CA LEU A 50 6.65 3.12 18.52
C LEU A 50 5.17 2.75 18.39
N THR A 51 4.71 2.33 17.21
CA THR A 51 3.32 1.87 17.03
C THR A 51 3.04 0.63 17.89
N ILE A 52 3.96 -0.34 17.94
CA ILE A 52 3.82 -1.54 18.79
C ILE A 52 3.80 -1.16 20.27
N LEU A 53 4.57 -0.17 20.68
CA LEU A 53 4.66 0.25 22.09
C LEU A 53 3.48 1.13 22.53
N SER A 54 2.77 1.75 21.59
CA SER A 54 1.69 2.72 21.84
C SER A 54 0.57 2.25 22.80
N PRO A 55 0.04 1.01 22.72
CA PRO A 55 -1.03 0.59 23.64
C PRO A 55 -0.53 0.16 25.04
N TRP A 56 0.79 0.06 25.27
CA TRP A 56 1.34 -0.43 26.54
C TRP A 56 1.11 0.49 27.74
N PRO A 57 1.29 1.83 27.64
CA PRO A 57 0.93 2.74 28.73
C PRO A 57 -0.54 2.58 29.15
N LEU A 58 -1.44 2.39 28.18
CA LEU A 58 -2.86 2.17 28.45
C LEU A 58 -3.12 0.84 29.17
N LYS A 59 -2.42 -0.24 28.76
CA LYS A 59 -2.43 -1.53 29.47
C LYS A 59 -2.07 -1.35 30.95
N PHE A 60 -0.98 -0.64 31.21
CA PHE A 60 -0.47 -0.40 32.55
C PHE A 60 -1.40 0.47 33.41
N ILE A 61 -2.03 1.49 32.82
CA ILE A 61 -3.06 2.27 33.53
C ILE A 61 -4.20 1.35 33.96
N ILE A 62 -4.63 0.44 33.10
CA ILE A 62 -5.81 -0.38 33.37
C ILE A 62 -5.49 -1.52 34.34
N ASP A 63 -4.37 -2.22 34.14
CA ASP A 63 -4.02 -3.37 34.98
C ASP A 63 -3.45 -2.98 36.35
N ASN A 64 -2.64 -1.93 36.42
CA ASN A 64 -1.89 -1.56 37.63
C ASN A 64 -2.51 -0.37 38.39
N VAL A 65 -3.11 0.62 37.70
CA VAL A 65 -3.69 1.80 38.37
C VAL A 65 -5.16 1.57 38.73
N LEU A 66 -5.95 1.02 37.81
CA LEU A 66 -7.36 0.69 38.02
C LEU A 66 -7.56 -0.72 38.59
N GLY A 67 -6.71 -1.67 38.20
CA GLY A 67 -6.74 -3.05 38.68
C GLY A 67 -6.07 -3.25 40.05
N THR A 68 -6.03 -4.52 40.47
CA THR A 68 -5.46 -4.95 41.76
C THR A 68 -4.14 -5.71 41.61
N LYS A 69 -3.53 -5.72 40.40
CA LYS A 69 -2.28 -6.45 40.17
C LYS A 69 -1.10 -5.71 40.81
N PRO A 70 -0.25 -6.39 41.60
CA PRO A 70 0.94 -5.78 42.17
C PRO A 70 1.92 -5.33 41.08
N TYR A 71 2.66 -4.26 41.36
CA TYR A 71 3.62 -3.66 40.44
C TYR A 71 4.92 -4.48 40.28
N GLU A 72 5.13 -5.47 41.15
CA GLU A 72 6.33 -6.31 41.20
C GLU A 72 6.47 -7.15 39.92
N GLY A 73 7.60 -6.98 39.21
CA GLY A 73 7.90 -7.70 37.96
C GLY A 73 7.44 -7.00 36.67
N THR A 74 6.84 -5.81 36.76
CA THR A 74 6.41 -5.04 35.58
C THR A 74 7.49 -4.02 35.17
N ALA A 75 7.55 -3.60 33.90
CA ALA A 75 8.45 -2.53 33.43
C ALA A 75 8.24 -1.16 34.14
N LEU A 76 7.21 -1.07 35.00
CA LEU A 76 6.86 0.06 35.85
C LEU A 76 7.69 0.13 37.14
N VAL A 77 8.40 -0.93 37.55
CA VAL A 77 9.23 -0.93 38.78
C VAL A 77 10.15 0.30 38.89
N PRO A 78 10.92 0.70 37.85
CA PRO A 78 11.71 1.94 37.93
C PRO A 78 10.86 3.21 37.98
N VAL A 79 9.68 3.23 37.35
CA VAL A 79 8.77 4.39 37.36
C VAL A 79 8.13 4.58 38.73
N VAL A 80 7.67 3.49 39.35
CA VAL A 80 7.10 3.47 40.71
C VAL A 80 8.17 3.82 41.74
N ALA A 81 9.42 3.36 41.55
CA ALA A 81 10.53 3.71 42.42
C ALA A 81 10.90 5.21 42.38
N ILE A 82 10.67 5.90 41.24
CA ILE A 82 11.01 7.32 41.07
C ILE A 82 9.83 8.24 41.46
N PHE A 83 8.60 7.87 41.10
CA PHE A 83 7.41 8.74 41.23
C PHE A 83 6.48 8.36 42.39
N GLY A 84 6.78 7.28 43.11
CA GLY A 84 5.99 6.77 44.22
C GLY A 84 4.81 5.88 43.78
N ASP A 85 4.14 5.29 44.77
CA ASP A 85 3.02 4.34 44.58
C ASP A 85 1.64 5.02 44.58
N ASP A 86 1.59 6.36 44.52
CA ASP A 86 0.30 7.05 44.46
C ASP A 86 -0.34 6.84 43.08
N ARG A 87 -1.49 6.16 43.08
CA ARG A 87 -2.24 5.77 41.87
C ARG A 87 -2.52 6.96 40.95
N ARG A 88 -2.81 8.14 41.52
CA ARG A 88 -3.11 9.35 40.74
C ARG A 88 -1.87 9.88 40.02
N THR A 89 -0.72 9.88 40.69
CA THR A 89 0.55 10.32 40.12
C THR A 89 0.98 9.38 38.99
N LEU A 90 0.84 8.07 39.19
CA LEU A 90 1.14 7.07 38.15
C LEU A 90 0.23 7.21 36.93
N ALA A 91 -1.07 7.49 37.12
CA ALA A 91 -1.99 7.77 36.01
C ALA A 91 -1.54 8.98 35.17
N ILE A 92 -1.10 10.06 35.83
CA ILE A 92 -0.61 11.27 35.17
C ILE A 92 0.69 10.98 34.42
N VAL A 93 1.63 10.26 35.04
CA VAL A 93 2.92 9.91 34.42
C VAL A 93 2.70 9.01 33.19
N LEU A 94 1.85 7.99 33.29
CA LEU A 94 1.53 7.11 32.16
C LEU A 94 0.72 7.80 31.08
N GLY A 95 -0.18 8.71 31.45
CA GLY A 95 -0.90 9.57 30.50
C GLY A 95 0.06 10.49 29.74
N PHE A 96 1.04 11.08 30.42
CA PHE A 96 2.09 11.88 29.79
C PHE A 96 3.01 11.03 28.91
N ALA A 97 3.34 9.81 29.34
CA ALA A 97 4.10 8.85 28.54
C ALA A 97 3.36 8.48 27.25
N LEU A 98 2.04 8.25 27.31
CA LEU A 98 1.21 8.00 26.13
C LEU A 98 1.21 9.19 25.17
N LEU A 99 1.08 10.41 25.71
CA LEU A 99 1.15 11.64 24.92
C LEU A 99 2.51 11.79 24.24
N LEU A 100 3.60 11.65 24.99
CA LEU A 100 4.96 11.71 24.45
C LEU A 100 5.18 10.67 23.37
N LEU A 101 4.77 9.42 23.61
CA LEU A 101 4.92 8.32 22.65
C LEU A 101 4.15 8.61 21.36
N THR A 102 2.92 9.13 21.46
CA THR A 102 2.12 9.55 20.30
C THR A 102 2.79 10.68 19.52
N VAL A 103 3.34 11.69 20.21
CA VAL A 103 4.09 12.79 19.59
C VAL A 103 5.35 12.26 18.90
N PHE A 104 6.14 11.41 19.55
CA PHE A 104 7.32 10.80 18.96
C PHE A 104 6.99 9.93 17.75
N GLN A 105 5.88 9.17 17.81
CA GLN A 105 5.40 8.39 16.69
C GLN A 105 5.04 9.29 15.50
N GLY A 106 4.32 10.39 15.75
CA GLY A 106 3.97 11.36 14.71
C GLY A 106 5.19 12.04 14.08
N VAL A 107 6.16 12.46 14.91
CA VAL A 107 7.42 13.05 14.44
C VAL A 107 8.25 12.04 13.63
N ALA A 108 8.38 10.81 14.11
CA ALA A 108 9.11 9.75 13.41
C ALA A 108 8.43 9.41 12.08
N ALA A 109 7.10 9.35 12.04
CA ALA A 109 6.32 9.10 10.83
C ALA A 109 6.47 10.24 9.82
N PHE A 110 6.43 11.50 10.27
CA PHE A 110 6.68 12.65 9.42
C PHE A 110 8.10 12.64 8.82
N ILE A 111 9.11 12.37 9.64
CA ILE A 111 10.50 12.29 9.17
C ILE A 111 10.66 11.15 8.15
N TYR A 112 10.07 9.98 8.43
CA TYR A 112 10.06 8.86 7.49
C TYR A 112 9.43 9.26 6.15
N GLU A 113 8.21 9.81 6.18
CA GLU A 113 7.45 10.16 4.98
C GLU A 113 8.20 11.22 4.15
N TYR A 114 8.72 12.25 4.82
CA TYR A 114 9.49 13.31 4.17
C TYR A 114 10.80 12.78 3.55
N LEU A 115 11.57 11.97 4.28
CA LEU A 115 12.82 11.41 3.77
C LEU A 115 12.59 10.44 2.61
N ASN A 116 11.57 9.57 2.73
CA ASN A 116 11.21 8.63 1.67
C ASN A 116 10.76 9.38 0.41
N GLY A 117 9.87 10.36 0.54
CA GLY A 117 9.43 11.21 -0.56
C GLY A 117 10.57 12.02 -1.18
N MET A 118 11.48 12.57 -0.37
CA MET A 118 12.66 13.28 -0.85
C MET A 118 13.56 12.36 -1.69
N VAL A 119 13.84 11.13 -1.22
CA VAL A 119 14.66 10.17 -1.97
C VAL A 119 13.95 9.77 -3.27
N GLN A 120 12.64 9.53 -3.23
CA GLN A 120 11.85 9.21 -4.41
C GLN A 120 11.92 10.31 -5.46
N GLU A 121 11.65 11.57 -5.10
CA GLU A 121 11.67 12.70 -6.04
C GLU A 121 13.06 12.95 -6.63
N ARG A 122 14.12 12.85 -5.82
CA ARG A 122 15.50 12.98 -6.31
C ARG A 122 15.87 11.85 -7.27
N ALA A 123 15.51 10.61 -6.96
CA ALA A 123 15.74 9.47 -7.84
C ALA A 123 14.96 9.59 -9.16
N ILE A 124 13.72 10.11 -9.11
CA ILE A 124 12.93 10.43 -10.31
C ILE A 124 13.66 11.48 -11.15
N PHE A 125 14.11 12.58 -10.54
CA PHE A 125 14.83 13.64 -11.24
C PHE A 125 16.08 13.13 -11.95
N ASP A 126 16.92 12.36 -11.26
CA ASP A 126 18.15 11.82 -11.84
C ASP A 126 17.86 10.87 -13.02
N LEU A 127 16.86 10.00 -12.87
CA LEU A 127 16.45 9.12 -13.95
C LEU A 127 15.93 9.91 -15.16
N ARG A 128 15.07 10.91 -14.93
CA ARG A 128 14.54 11.79 -15.99
C ARG A 128 15.67 12.54 -16.71
N SER A 129 16.62 13.08 -15.96
CA SER A 129 17.79 13.78 -16.50
C SER A 129 18.65 12.87 -17.37
N HIS A 130 18.91 11.63 -16.89
CA HIS A 130 19.67 10.64 -17.65
C HIS A 130 18.96 10.22 -18.95
N ILE A 131 17.66 9.92 -18.88
CA ILE A 131 16.86 9.56 -20.06
C ILE A 131 16.82 10.73 -21.04
N PHE A 132 16.60 11.96 -20.56
CA PHE A 132 16.55 13.14 -21.40
C PHE A 132 17.87 13.39 -22.14
N SER A 133 19.00 13.30 -21.43
CA SER A 133 20.33 13.40 -22.04
C SER A 133 20.59 12.31 -23.08
N HIS A 134 20.14 11.08 -22.81
CA HIS A 134 20.25 9.98 -23.75
C HIS A 134 19.41 10.21 -25.01
N VAL A 135 18.15 10.62 -24.85
CA VAL A 135 17.23 10.90 -25.97
C VAL A 135 17.79 11.98 -26.88
N GLN A 136 18.38 13.05 -26.34
CA GLN A 136 19.00 14.12 -27.14
C GLN A 136 20.17 13.65 -28.03
N ARG A 137 20.83 12.53 -27.66
CA ARG A 137 21.98 11.98 -28.40
C ARG A 137 21.58 10.89 -29.39
N LEU A 138 20.29 10.55 -29.48
CA LEU A 138 19.81 9.54 -30.42
C LEU A 138 19.90 10.06 -31.86
N PRO A 139 20.22 9.19 -32.83
CA PRO A 139 20.29 9.57 -34.24
C PRO A 139 18.90 9.98 -34.77
N MET A 140 18.85 10.86 -35.78
CA MET A 140 17.57 11.34 -36.33
C MET A 140 16.63 10.22 -36.79
N GLY A 141 17.18 9.12 -37.30
CA GLY A 141 16.39 7.93 -37.67
C GLY A 141 15.66 7.24 -36.49
N PHE A 142 15.92 7.61 -35.24
CA PHE A 142 15.07 7.25 -34.09
C PHE A 142 13.79 8.08 -34.08
N PHE A 143 13.90 9.41 -34.24
CA PHE A 143 12.77 10.33 -34.26
C PHE A 143 11.87 10.15 -35.49
N ASP A 144 12.40 9.62 -36.59
CA ASP A 144 11.60 9.22 -37.75
C ASP A 144 10.77 7.94 -37.52
N ARG A 145 11.20 7.09 -36.58
CA ARG A 145 10.59 5.78 -36.30
C ARG A 145 9.63 5.79 -35.10
N TYR A 146 9.83 6.68 -34.14
CA TYR A 146 9.05 6.74 -32.90
C TYR A 146 8.31 8.06 -32.76
N ARG A 147 7.07 8.02 -32.27
CA ARG A 147 6.26 9.23 -32.06
C ARG A 147 6.87 10.08 -30.94
N LEU A 148 6.97 11.39 -31.17
CA LEU A 148 7.49 12.34 -30.17
C LEU A 148 6.70 12.27 -28.85
N GLY A 149 5.38 12.12 -28.92
CA GLY A 149 4.52 11.97 -27.75
C GLY A 149 4.85 10.75 -26.89
N ASP A 150 5.18 9.61 -27.50
CA ASP A 150 5.56 8.39 -26.77
C ASP A 150 6.91 8.58 -26.06
N THR A 151 7.82 9.33 -26.68
CA THR A 151 9.14 9.64 -26.10
C THR A 151 9.00 10.59 -24.92
N ILE A 152 8.17 11.64 -25.05
CA ILE A 152 7.85 12.57 -23.95
C ILE A 152 7.26 11.79 -22.78
N LYS A 153 6.26 10.93 -23.03
CA LYS A 153 5.62 10.13 -21.98
C LYS A 153 6.59 9.22 -21.23
N ARG A 154 7.52 8.58 -21.94
CA ARG A 154 8.55 7.74 -21.31
C ARG A 154 9.45 8.53 -20.35
N VAL A 155 9.81 9.75 -20.73
CA VAL A 155 10.65 10.65 -19.92
C VAL A 155 9.84 11.19 -18.74
N THR A 156 8.60 11.65 -18.96
CA THR A 156 7.84 12.36 -17.93
C THR A 156 7.06 11.43 -17.00
N GLU A 157 6.36 10.43 -17.52
CA GLU A 157 5.48 9.56 -16.74
C GLU A 157 6.15 8.24 -16.35
N ASP A 158 6.66 7.48 -17.33
CA ASP A 158 7.07 6.10 -17.08
C ASP A 158 8.28 6.04 -16.14
N ALA A 159 9.23 6.96 -16.29
CA ALA A 159 10.35 7.11 -15.37
C ALA A 159 9.90 7.34 -13.91
N GLY A 160 8.85 8.14 -13.72
CA GLY A 160 8.25 8.40 -12.41
C GLY A 160 7.67 7.13 -11.79
N LYS A 161 6.85 6.41 -12.56
CA LYS A 161 6.19 5.16 -12.11
C LYS A 161 7.17 4.07 -11.71
N VAL A 162 8.30 3.96 -12.41
CA VAL A 162 9.36 2.98 -12.06
C VAL A 162 9.97 3.30 -10.70
N MET A 163 10.25 4.58 -10.43
CA MET A 163 10.84 4.99 -9.15
C MET A 163 9.83 5.00 -8.00
N GLU A 164 8.56 5.31 -8.28
CA GLU A 164 7.47 5.14 -7.32
C GLU A 164 7.34 3.68 -6.88
N ALA A 165 7.38 2.72 -7.82
CA ALA A 165 7.36 1.30 -7.49
C ALA A 165 8.60 0.85 -6.69
N LEU A 166 9.79 1.34 -7.06
CA LEU A 166 11.06 0.98 -6.43
C LEU A 166 11.26 1.55 -5.03
N VAL A 167 10.88 2.81 -4.82
CA VAL A 167 11.14 3.55 -3.58
C VAL A 167 9.85 3.64 -2.77
N GLY A 168 8.81 4.27 -3.33
CA GLY A 168 7.54 4.50 -2.63
C GLY A 168 6.88 3.21 -2.18
N SER A 169 6.37 2.42 -3.14
CA SER A 169 5.58 1.22 -2.86
C SER A 169 6.39 0.13 -2.14
N THR A 170 7.67 0.00 -2.45
CA THR A 170 8.54 -1.00 -1.81
C THR A 170 8.84 -0.63 -0.35
N SER A 171 9.14 0.63 -0.06
CA SER A 171 9.35 1.09 1.33
C SER A 171 8.07 0.91 2.15
N GLU A 172 6.93 1.35 1.62
CA GLU A 172 5.64 1.21 2.31
C GLU A 172 5.29 -0.25 2.59
N PHE A 173 5.48 -1.13 1.61
CA PHE A 173 5.31 -2.57 1.78
C PHE A 173 6.21 -3.13 2.89
N LEU A 174 7.47 -2.71 2.94
CA LEU A 174 8.42 -3.14 3.96
C LEU A 174 8.00 -2.68 5.37
N VAL A 175 7.57 -1.42 5.50
CA VAL A 175 7.08 -0.85 6.78
C VAL A 175 5.88 -1.63 7.29
N ASN A 176 4.86 -1.81 6.44
CA ASN A 176 3.62 -2.46 6.84
C ASN A 176 3.84 -3.95 7.13
N SER A 177 4.72 -4.61 6.37
CA SER A 177 5.14 -5.98 6.68
C SER A 177 5.83 -6.07 8.04
N LEU A 178 6.77 -5.16 8.33
CA LEU A 178 7.49 -5.14 9.61
C LEU A 178 6.55 -4.89 10.80
N LYS A 179 5.60 -3.95 10.66
CA LYS A 179 4.57 -3.69 11.67
C LYS A 179 3.70 -4.92 11.90
N PHE A 180 3.19 -5.52 10.82
CA PHE A 180 2.38 -6.74 10.88
C PHE A 180 3.12 -7.88 11.59
N LEU A 181 4.38 -8.13 11.22
CA LEU A 181 5.25 -9.11 11.88
C LEU A 181 5.44 -8.79 13.37
N GLY A 182 5.68 -7.52 13.70
CA GLY A 182 5.84 -7.07 15.08
C GLY A 182 4.58 -7.28 15.92
N PHE A 183 3.40 -6.91 15.41
CA PHE A 183 2.12 -7.18 16.07
C PHE A 183 1.90 -8.67 16.28
N ALA A 184 2.14 -9.50 15.25
CA ALA A 184 1.98 -10.95 15.35
C ALA A 184 2.92 -11.58 16.41
N ILE A 185 4.20 -11.16 16.43
CA ILE A 185 5.18 -11.65 17.42
C ILE A 185 4.76 -11.26 18.84
N VAL A 186 4.41 -9.98 19.07
CA VAL A 186 4.02 -9.52 20.40
C VAL A 186 2.73 -10.19 20.86
N MET A 187 1.73 -10.30 19.98
CA MET A 187 0.49 -11.02 20.30
C MET A 187 0.80 -12.47 20.73
N LEU A 188 1.57 -13.22 19.92
CA LEU A 188 1.92 -14.62 20.20
C LEU A 188 2.68 -14.76 21.51
N TRP A 189 3.53 -13.78 21.84
CA TRP A 189 4.29 -13.76 23.09
C TRP A 189 3.40 -13.49 24.31
N VAL A 190 2.39 -12.61 24.19
CA VAL A 190 1.45 -12.31 25.27
C VAL A 190 0.51 -13.50 25.51
N ASN A 191 -0.14 -14.02 24.46
CA ASN A 191 -1.01 -15.20 24.59
C ASN A 191 -1.18 -15.93 23.26
N TRP A 192 -0.35 -16.94 23.03
CA TRP A 192 -0.35 -17.71 21.78
C TRP A 192 -1.70 -18.34 21.41
N ARG A 193 -2.49 -18.79 22.40
CA ARG A 193 -3.81 -19.41 22.14
C ARG A 193 -4.78 -18.37 21.58
N PHE A 194 -4.80 -17.19 22.19
CA PHE A 194 -5.67 -16.10 21.75
C PHE A 194 -5.21 -15.53 20.40
N SER A 195 -3.90 -15.40 20.19
CA SER A 195 -3.34 -14.94 18.92
C SER A 195 -3.67 -15.83 17.74
N LEU A 196 -3.73 -17.17 17.92
CA LEU A 196 -4.10 -18.09 16.84
C LEU A 196 -5.53 -17.85 16.34
N ILE A 197 -6.45 -17.45 17.23
CA ILE A 197 -7.81 -17.08 16.86
C ILE A 197 -7.77 -15.83 15.96
N VAL A 198 -6.99 -14.82 16.35
CA VAL A 198 -6.82 -13.58 15.56
C VAL A 198 -6.13 -13.86 14.23
N LEU A 199 -5.07 -14.67 14.24
CA LEU A 199 -4.32 -15.05 13.04
C LEU A 199 -5.16 -15.85 12.06
N THR A 200 -6.28 -16.45 12.47
CA THR A 200 -7.21 -17.15 11.58
C THR A 200 -7.90 -16.19 10.60
N TYR A 201 -8.02 -14.90 10.94
CA TYR A 201 -8.58 -13.89 10.03
C TYR A 201 -7.60 -13.45 8.94
N VAL A 202 -6.29 -13.59 9.18
CA VAL A 202 -5.24 -13.25 8.20
C VAL A 202 -5.38 -14.05 6.89
N PRO A 203 -5.45 -15.39 6.86
CA PRO A 203 -5.61 -16.13 5.62
C PRO A 203 -6.97 -15.84 4.94
N MET A 204 -8.02 -15.55 5.72
CA MET A 204 -9.32 -15.14 5.18
C MET A 204 -9.20 -13.80 4.43
N LEU A 205 -8.50 -12.81 5.01
CA LEU A 205 -8.21 -11.54 4.35
C LEU A 205 -7.35 -11.74 3.10
N LEU A 206 -6.27 -12.52 3.17
CA LEU A 206 -5.40 -12.78 2.02
C LEU A 206 -6.17 -13.43 0.86
N TRP A 207 -7.05 -14.37 1.16
CA TRP A 207 -7.93 -14.98 0.17
C TRP A 207 -8.88 -13.96 -0.46
N LEU A 208 -9.52 -13.11 0.36
CA LEU A 208 -10.40 -12.05 -0.12
C LEU A 208 -9.65 -11.05 -1.01
N PHE A 209 -8.46 -10.61 -0.59
CA PHE A 209 -7.58 -9.74 -1.36
C PHE A 209 -7.27 -10.34 -2.75
N ASP A 210 -6.94 -11.64 -2.84
CA ASP A 210 -6.64 -12.27 -4.12
C ASP A 210 -7.87 -12.33 -5.05
N VAL A 211 -9.04 -12.64 -4.49
CA VAL A 211 -10.31 -12.64 -5.25
C VAL A 211 -10.63 -11.25 -5.79
N PHE A 212 -10.63 -10.23 -4.92
CA PHE A 212 -10.94 -8.85 -5.31
C PHE A 212 -9.91 -8.29 -6.28
N ARG A 213 -8.62 -8.51 -6.03
CA ARG A 213 -7.52 -8.11 -6.94
C ARG A 213 -7.73 -8.67 -8.35
N LYS A 214 -8.07 -9.95 -8.47
CA LYS A 214 -8.32 -10.59 -9.77
C LYS A 214 -9.55 -9.99 -10.47
N LYS A 215 -10.64 -9.79 -9.73
CA LYS A 215 -11.88 -9.22 -10.29
C LYS A 215 -11.73 -7.77 -10.72
N ILE A 216 -11.21 -6.91 -9.84
CA ILE A 216 -10.92 -5.49 -10.13
C ILE A 216 -10.00 -5.38 -11.34
N ARG A 217 -8.93 -6.19 -11.41
CA ARG A 217 -8.00 -6.18 -12.54
C ARG A 217 -8.69 -6.55 -13.87
N SER A 218 -9.56 -7.57 -13.84
CA SER A 218 -10.31 -8.00 -15.02
C SER A 218 -11.28 -6.92 -15.50
N THR A 219 -12.11 -6.37 -14.60
CA THR A 219 -13.10 -5.35 -14.96
C THR A 219 -12.47 -4.03 -15.36
N ALA A 220 -11.37 -3.63 -14.72
CA ALA A 220 -10.62 -2.44 -15.10
C ALA A 220 -9.97 -2.61 -16.48
N ARG A 221 -9.56 -3.83 -16.84
CA ARG A 221 -9.06 -4.12 -18.20
C ARG A 221 -10.17 -4.00 -19.23
N GLU A 222 -11.34 -4.57 -18.97
CA GLU A 222 -12.52 -4.42 -19.84
C GLU A 222 -12.90 -2.95 -20.04
N ALA A 223 -12.92 -2.15 -18.96
CA ALA A 223 -13.18 -0.72 -19.04
C ALA A 223 -12.16 0.02 -19.92
N ARG A 224 -10.86 -0.24 -19.73
CA ARG A 224 -9.79 0.34 -20.57
C ARG A 224 -9.91 -0.06 -22.04
N GLU A 225 -10.33 -1.29 -22.33
CA GLU A 225 -10.56 -1.74 -23.71
C GLU A 225 -11.74 -0.97 -24.37
N GLN A 226 -12.83 -0.74 -23.63
CA GLN A 226 -13.96 0.08 -24.12
C GLN A 226 -13.57 1.56 -24.28
N GLU A 227 -12.76 2.09 -23.37
CA GLU A 227 -12.25 3.46 -23.44
C GLU A 227 -11.36 3.65 -24.68
N GLY A 228 -10.45 2.71 -24.94
CA GLY A 228 -9.64 2.70 -26.16
C GLY A 228 -10.49 2.61 -27.43
N ALA A 229 -11.55 1.80 -27.43
CA ALA A 229 -12.48 1.72 -28.56
C ALA A 229 -13.25 3.04 -28.78
N MET A 230 -13.64 3.73 -27.72
CA MET A 230 -14.27 5.05 -27.79
C MET A 230 -13.29 6.10 -28.32
N MET A 231 -12.05 6.11 -27.83
CA MET A 231 -11.00 7.03 -28.29
C MET A 231 -10.68 6.81 -29.77
N ASN A 232 -10.63 5.57 -30.25
CA ASN A 232 -10.44 5.25 -31.66
C ASN A 232 -11.57 5.81 -32.54
N LEU A 233 -12.83 5.69 -32.10
CA LEU A 233 -13.97 6.27 -32.82
C LEU A 233 -13.87 7.80 -32.90
N THR A 234 -13.47 8.44 -31.80
CA THR A 234 -13.24 9.89 -31.76
C THR A 234 -12.13 10.32 -32.71
N LEU A 235 -11.00 9.61 -32.72
CA LEU A 235 -9.89 9.89 -33.64
C LEU A 235 -10.30 9.72 -35.10
N GLU A 236 -11.05 8.67 -35.45
CA GLU A 236 -11.57 8.45 -36.80
C GLU A 236 -12.54 9.56 -37.23
N THR A 237 -13.49 9.90 -36.36
CA THR A 237 -14.52 10.92 -36.63
C THR A 237 -13.91 12.31 -36.80
N LEU A 238 -12.99 12.70 -35.91
CA LEU A 238 -12.32 14.00 -35.99
C LEU A 238 -11.27 14.05 -37.10
N GLY A 239 -10.60 12.93 -37.38
CA GLY A 239 -9.67 12.81 -38.52
C GLY A 239 -10.37 12.98 -39.87
N ALA A 240 -11.59 12.45 -40.00
CA ALA A 240 -12.43 12.54 -41.20
C ALA A 240 -13.55 13.60 -41.07
N ILE A 241 -13.29 14.70 -40.33
CA ILE A 241 -14.34 15.67 -40.00
C ILE A 241 -14.92 16.36 -41.24
N ARG A 242 -14.13 16.51 -42.31
CA ARG A 242 -14.57 17.14 -43.56
C ARG A 242 -15.59 16.25 -44.27
N GLU A 243 -15.36 14.94 -44.29
CA GLU A 243 -16.23 13.93 -44.86
C GLU A 243 -17.54 13.84 -44.04
N VAL A 244 -17.43 13.80 -42.71
CA VAL A 244 -18.60 13.79 -41.82
C VAL A 244 -19.51 15.00 -42.09
N LYS A 245 -18.92 16.19 -42.26
CA LYS A 245 -19.64 17.43 -42.58
C LYS A 245 -20.21 17.43 -44.00
N ALA A 246 -19.44 16.98 -44.99
CA ALA A 246 -19.86 16.94 -46.39
C ALA A 246 -21.06 16.00 -46.62
N PHE A 247 -21.15 14.90 -45.86
CA PHE A 247 -22.25 13.93 -45.95
C PHE A 247 -23.36 14.13 -44.90
N GLY A 248 -23.29 15.16 -44.05
CA GLY A 248 -24.31 15.44 -43.02
C GLY A 248 -24.47 14.31 -41.99
N ARG A 249 -23.37 13.65 -41.61
CA ARG A 249 -23.37 12.43 -40.77
C ARG A 249 -23.18 12.69 -39.28
N GLU A 250 -23.25 13.93 -38.81
CA GLU A 250 -22.96 14.29 -37.41
C GLU A 250 -23.86 13.56 -36.41
N ALA A 251 -25.17 13.54 -36.65
CA ALA A 251 -26.13 12.85 -35.77
C ALA A 251 -25.86 11.35 -35.68
N GLN A 252 -25.44 10.73 -36.79
CA GLN A 252 -25.07 9.31 -36.80
C GLN A 252 -23.80 9.05 -35.97
N GLN A 253 -22.79 9.91 -36.09
CA GLN A 253 -21.56 9.76 -35.31
C GLN A 253 -21.78 10.04 -33.82
N GLN A 254 -22.65 10.99 -33.50
CA GLN A 254 -23.11 11.21 -32.13
C GLN A 254 -23.79 9.96 -31.56
N ALA A 255 -24.71 9.34 -32.30
CA ALA A 255 -25.36 8.10 -31.86
C ALA A 255 -24.35 6.94 -31.67
N ASN A 256 -23.36 6.82 -32.55
CA ASN A 256 -22.28 5.83 -32.41
C ASN A 256 -21.43 6.08 -31.16
N PHE A 257 -21.09 7.35 -30.89
CA PHE A 257 -20.34 7.77 -29.72
C PHE A 257 -21.10 7.46 -28.43
N GLU A 258 -22.39 7.79 -28.37
CA GLU A 258 -23.26 7.46 -27.23
C GLU A 258 -23.37 5.95 -27.00
N ALA A 259 -23.53 5.17 -28.07
CA ALA A 259 -23.60 3.71 -27.96
C ALA A 259 -22.31 3.11 -27.38
N ARG A 260 -21.13 3.61 -27.79
CA ARG A 260 -19.84 3.19 -27.19
C ARG A 260 -19.68 3.72 -25.77
N GLY A 261 -20.07 4.98 -25.53
CA GLY A 261 -20.04 5.60 -24.21
C GLY A 261 -20.85 4.81 -23.18
N ARG A 262 -22.04 4.32 -23.52
CA ARG A 262 -22.84 3.46 -22.63
C ARG A 262 -22.14 2.14 -22.30
N ARG A 263 -21.42 1.52 -23.25
CA ARG A 263 -20.63 0.30 -23.00
C ARG A 263 -19.45 0.56 -22.08
N LEU A 264 -18.77 1.69 -22.26
CA LEU A 264 -17.71 2.16 -21.37
C LEU A 264 -18.26 2.37 -19.96
N ILE A 265 -19.34 3.15 -19.81
CA ILE A 265 -19.99 3.41 -18.52
C ILE A 265 -20.34 2.09 -17.83
N HIS A 266 -20.98 1.14 -18.53
CA HIS A 266 -21.35 -0.14 -17.94
C HIS A 266 -20.13 -0.95 -17.46
N SER A 267 -19.03 -0.94 -18.20
CA SER A 267 -17.80 -1.65 -17.81
C SER A 267 -17.06 -0.94 -16.67
N ALA A 268 -17.04 0.40 -16.70
CA ALA A 268 -16.47 1.23 -15.64
C ALA A 268 -17.26 1.06 -14.32
N LEU A 269 -18.60 1.09 -14.37
CA LEU A 269 -19.45 0.84 -13.21
C LEU A 269 -19.25 -0.55 -12.62
N ARG A 270 -19.04 -1.58 -13.44
CA ARG A 270 -18.66 -2.92 -12.94
C ARG A 270 -17.32 -2.89 -12.20
N SER A 271 -16.33 -2.15 -12.69
CA SER A 271 -15.05 -1.99 -11.99
C SER A 271 -15.20 -1.25 -10.67
N ILE A 272 -15.93 -0.13 -10.69
CA ILE A 272 -16.23 0.68 -9.51
C ILE A 272 -16.99 -0.14 -8.47
N GLN A 273 -17.93 -0.99 -8.89
CA GLN A 273 -18.69 -1.84 -7.97
C GLN A 273 -17.77 -2.79 -7.18
N TRP A 274 -16.80 -3.43 -7.83
CA TRP A 274 -15.85 -4.31 -7.14
C TRP A 274 -14.92 -3.53 -6.19
N GLU A 275 -14.48 -2.35 -6.61
CA GLU A 275 -13.65 -1.47 -5.78
C GLU A 275 -14.42 -0.95 -4.56
N ALA A 276 -15.65 -0.46 -4.76
CA ALA A 276 -16.51 0.07 -3.70
C ALA A 276 -17.00 -1.01 -2.73
N SER A 277 -17.16 -2.26 -3.20
CA SER A 277 -17.58 -3.38 -2.34
C SER A 277 -16.46 -3.87 -1.41
N PHE A 278 -15.20 -3.54 -1.73
CA PHE A 278 -14.05 -4.03 -0.96
C PHE A 278 -14.04 -3.50 0.48
N GLY A 279 -14.18 -2.19 0.66
CA GLY A 279 -14.17 -1.53 1.98
C GLY A 279 -15.22 -2.11 2.95
N PRO A 280 -16.51 -2.10 2.62
CA PRO A 280 -17.55 -2.63 3.50
C PRO A 280 -17.37 -4.11 3.91
N ILE A 281 -16.77 -4.93 3.04
CA ILE A 281 -16.48 -6.33 3.38
C ILE A 281 -15.33 -6.43 4.36
N ILE A 282 -14.27 -5.62 4.20
CA ILE A 282 -13.17 -5.53 5.16
C ILE A 282 -13.68 -5.05 6.52
N ASP A 283 -14.54 -4.02 6.54
CA ASP A 283 -15.16 -3.52 7.78
C ASP A 283 -15.99 -4.61 8.49
N LEU A 284 -16.72 -5.43 7.73
CA LEU A 284 -17.48 -6.55 8.30
C LEU A 284 -16.55 -7.63 8.90
N ILE A 285 -15.44 -7.93 8.24
CA ILE A 285 -14.43 -8.85 8.79
C ILE A 285 -13.80 -8.25 10.05
N GLN A 286 -13.45 -6.97 10.04
CA GLN A 286 -12.90 -6.29 11.21
C GLN A 286 -13.90 -6.28 12.38
N ALA A 287 -15.17 -5.99 12.12
CA ALA A 287 -16.23 -5.99 13.14
C ALA A 287 -16.47 -7.38 13.73
N THR A 288 -16.53 -8.42 12.89
CA THR A 288 -16.70 -9.81 13.35
C THR A 288 -15.48 -10.29 14.15
N SER A 289 -14.27 -9.92 13.73
CA SER A 289 -13.03 -10.23 14.45
C SER A 289 -12.97 -9.53 15.81
N THR A 290 -13.33 -8.26 15.85
CA THR A 290 -13.43 -7.48 17.08
C THR A 290 -14.46 -8.08 18.03
N ALA A 291 -15.65 -8.43 17.53
CA ALA A 291 -16.69 -9.06 18.34
C ALA A 291 -16.25 -10.42 18.91
N ALA A 292 -15.58 -11.26 18.11
CA ALA A 292 -15.04 -12.54 18.56
C ALA A 292 -13.96 -12.37 19.65
N ILE A 293 -13.06 -11.40 19.48
CA ILE A 293 -12.03 -11.05 20.47
C ILE A 293 -12.65 -10.55 21.75
N VAL A 294 -13.64 -9.66 21.69
CA VAL A 294 -14.32 -9.14 22.88
C VAL A 294 -15.06 -10.27 23.60
N TRP A 295 -15.84 -11.08 22.88
CA TRP A 295 -16.58 -12.19 23.48
C TRP A 295 -15.66 -13.18 24.19
N TYR A 296 -14.65 -13.69 23.48
CA TYR A 296 -13.73 -14.68 24.04
C TYR A 296 -12.77 -14.08 25.07
N GLY A 297 -12.27 -12.87 24.80
CA GLY A 297 -11.38 -12.15 25.70
C GLY A 297 -12.05 -11.82 27.03
N VAL A 298 -13.29 -11.35 27.03
CA VAL A 298 -14.04 -11.11 28.27
C VAL A 298 -14.25 -12.40 29.05
N SER A 299 -14.59 -13.53 28.41
CA SER A 299 -14.69 -14.81 29.13
C SER A 299 -13.39 -15.21 29.83
N GLN A 300 -12.24 -15.05 29.17
CA GLN A 300 -10.93 -15.33 29.78
C GLN A 300 -10.55 -14.35 30.90
N VAL A 301 -10.97 -13.09 30.79
CA VAL A 301 -10.80 -12.12 31.88
C VAL A 301 -11.61 -12.52 33.10
N LEU A 302 -12.85 -12.99 32.90
CA LEU A 302 -13.70 -13.48 33.98
C LEU A 302 -13.14 -14.76 34.63
N ASP A 303 -12.49 -15.62 33.84
CA ASP A 303 -11.79 -16.82 34.32
C ASP A 303 -10.45 -16.51 35.01
N GLY A 304 -9.98 -15.26 34.98
CA GLY A 304 -8.75 -14.80 35.62
C GLY A 304 -7.45 -15.18 34.89
N SER A 305 -7.53 -15.80 33.71
CA SER A 305 -6.39 -16.20 32.88
C SER A 305 -5.83 -15.06 32.01
N PHE A 306 -6.58 -13.96 31.87
CA PHE A 306 -6.27 -12.84 30.98
C PHE A 306 -6.60 -11.50 31.64
N THR A 307 -5.85 -10.44 31.33
CA THR A 307 -6.16 -9.11 31.89
C THR A 307 -6.98 -8.23 30.96
N VAL A 308 -7.67 -7.25 31.54
CA VAL A 308 -8.37 -6.21 30.77
C VAL A 308 -7.38 -5.40 29.93
N GLY A 309 -6.19 -5.10 30.47
CA GLY A 309 -5.13 -4.43 29.72
C GLY A 309 -4.62 -5.26 28.54
N GLU A 310 -4.45 -6.57 28.70
CA GLU A 310 -4.08 -7.47 27.60
C GLU A 310 -5.14 -7.47 26.50
N LEU A 311 -6.42 -7.52 26.87
CA LEU A 311 -7.52 -7.40 25.91
C LEU A 311 -7.44 -6.11 25.10
N ILE A 312 -7.10 -4.99 25.74
CA ILE A 312 -6.97 -3.69 25.07
C ILE A 312 -5.77 -3.64 24.13
N ILE A 313 -4.65 -4.26 24.49
CA ILE A 313 -3.51 -4.43 23.57
C ILE A 313 -3.96 -5.22 22.34
N PHE A 314 -4.66 -6.34 22.52
CA PHE A 314 -5.13 -7.16 21.40
C PHE A 314 -6.10 -6.41 20.50
N LEU A 315 -7.04 -5.64 21.07
CA LEU A 315 -7.96 -4.81 20.30
C LEU A 315 -7.24 -3.69 19.54
N SER A 316 -6.22 -3.08 20.17
CA SER A 316 -5.42 -2.03 19.54
C SER A 316 -4.61 -2.56 18.38
N TYR A 317 -3.89 -3.67 18.58
CA TYR A 317 -3.13 -4.31 17.51
C TYR A 317 -4.01 -4.89 16.42
N LEU A 318 -5.20 -5.42 16.75
CA LEU A 318 -6.15 -5.83 15.71
C LEU A 318 -6.53 -4.62 14.86
N ARG A 319 -6.91 -3.50 15.46
CA ARG A 319 -7.26 -2.30 14.69
C ARG A 319 -6.10 -1.83 13.81
N ASP A 320 -4.87 -1.90 14.29
CA ASP A 320 -3.69 -1.43 13.55
C ASP A 320 -3.18 -2.45 12.50
N MET A 321 -3.68 -3.70 12.52
CA MET A 321 -3.35 -4.76 11.54
C MET A 321 -4.26 -4.76 10.30
N TYR A 322 -5.47 -4.21 10.40
CA TYR A 322 -6.43 -4.09 9.28
C TYR A 322 -6.19 -2.81 8.50
#